data_AF-A0A9X2UMZ9-F1
#
_entry.id   AF-A0A9X2UMZ9-F1
#
_cell.length_a   1.000
_cell.length_b   1.000
_cell.length_c   1.000
_cell.angle_alpha   90.00
_cell.angle_beta   90.00
_cell.angle_gamma   90.00
#
_symmetry.space_group_name_H-M   'P 1'
#
loop_
_entity.id
_entity.type
_entity.pdbx_description
1 polymer ?
#
loop_
_entity_poly.entity_id
_entity_poly.type
_entity_poly.pdbx_seq_one_letter_code
_entity_poly.pdbx_strand_id
1 'polypeptide(L)'
;MKGEITPAYSILEQEDVVSIAESFPDLKVLFLIRNPIYRAWSHAKYDYTTGKISDLENVNEVKTLVDKPVQELRSDYLRTYQIWAEVFGKDQVYVGFYDRIEEDPEGLLTEIGDFLGISSPESLFSPQDSQRRVNASKSTKIPKQVRLCLARKYTEDLKALQELFGSYAEEWVNEAEAVLANGSRQ
;
A
#
# COMPACT_ATOMS: atom_id res chain seq x y z
N MET A 1 0.88 -17.34 -18.93
CA MET A 1 0.16 -16.17 -18.36
C MET A 1 0.90 -14.90 -18.74
N LYS A 2 0.20 -13.77 -18.90
CA LYS A 2 0.80 -12.44 -19.13
C LYS A 2 0.21 -11.48 -18.09
N GLY A 3 0.98 -10.48 -17.69
CA GLY A 3 0.55 -9.46 -16.72
C GLY A 3 1.23 -8.12 -16.99
N GLU A 4 0.71 -7.09 -16.34
CA GLU A 4 1.20 -5.71 -16.37
C GLU A 4 1.16 -5.17 -14.93
N ILE A 5 2.05 -4.23 -14.57
CA ILE A 5 2.11 -3.65 -13.23
C ILE A 5 2.21 -2.13 -13.34
N THR A 6 1.08 -1.46 -13.13
CA THR A 6 1.01 0.00 -13.05
C THR A 6 0.38 0.45 -11.71
N PRO A 7 1.15 1.04 -10.77
CA PRO A 7 0.61 1.51 -9.50
C PRO A 7 -0.49 2.58 -9.62
N ALA A 8 -0.59 3.27 -10.76
CA ALA A 8 -1.63 4.25 -11.03
C ALA A 8 -3.02 3.62 -11.27
N TYR A 9 -3.12 2.30 -11.45
CA TYR A 9 -4.42 1.63 -11.53
C TYR A 9 -5.23 1.72 -10.22
N SER A 10 -4.56 1.94 -9.09
CA SER A 10 -5.21 2.15 -7.79
C SER A 10 -6.12 3.39 -7.74
N ILE A 11 -5.87 4.40 -8.58
CA ILE A 11 -6.62 5.66 -8.57
C ILE A 11 -7.67 5.76 -9.68
N LEU A 12 -7.91 4.68 -10.42
CA LEU A 12 -8.95 4.69 -11.46
C LEU A 12 -10.33 4.89 -10.86
N GLU A 13 -11.21 5.49 -11.67
CA GLU A 13 -12.65 5.55 -11.39
C GLU A 13 -13.33 4.27 -11.87
N GLN A 14 -14.55 4.03 -11.40
CA GLN A 14 -15.27 2.79 -11.69
C GLN A 14 -15.48 2.57 -13.19
N GLU A 15 -15.72 3.64 -13.96
CA GLU A 15 -15.93 3.57 -15.41
C GLU A 15 -14.70 3.05 -16.16
N ASP A 16 -13.50 3.44 -15.70
CA ASP A 16 -12.24 2.95 -16.26
C ASP A 16 -12.05 1.46 -15.94
N VAL A 17 -12.36 1.06 -14.71
CA VAL A 17 -12.25 -0.35 -14.28
C VAL A 17 -13.27 -1.23 -15.03
N VAL A 18 -14.48 -0.74 -15.28
CA VAL A 18 -15.48 -1.40 -16.15
C VAL A 18 -14.93 -1.57 -17.57
N SER A 19 -14.33 -0.54 -18.14
CA SER A 19 -13.72 -0.61 -19.49
C SER A 19 -12.60 -1.65 -19.58
N ILE A 20 -11.82 -1.82 -18.49
CA ILE A 20 -10.82 -2.89 -18.38
C ILE A 20 -11.51 -4.26 -18.34
N ALA A 21 -12.56 -4.42 -17.55
CA ALA A 21 -13.29 -5.68 -17.42
C ALA A 21 -13.99 -6.10 -18.73
N GLU A 22 -14.50 -5.16 -19.51
CA GLU A 22 -15.04 -5.43 -20.85
C GLU A 22 -13.98 -6.00 -21.80
N SER A 23 -12.74 -5.55 -21.67
CA SER A 23 -11.61 -6.01 -22.49
C SER A 23 -10.99 -7.32 -21.96
N PHE A 24 -11.00 -7.51 -20.65
CA PHE A 24 -10.32 -8.60 -19.95
C PHE A 24 -11.19 -9.17 -18.81
N PRO A 25 -12.31 -9.86 -19.12
CA PRO A 25 -13.27 -10.29 -18.11
C PRO A 25 -12.69 -11.28 -17.09
N ASP A 26 -11.75 -12.13 -17.52
CA ASP A 26 -11.10 -13.13 -16.66
C ASP A 26 -9.82 -12.60 -15.97
N LEU A 27 -9.61 -11.27 -15.96
CA LEU A 27 -8.43 -10.68 -15.33
C LEU A 27 -8.39 -10.98 -13.83
N LYS A 28 -7.22 -11.43 -13.36
CA LYS A 28 -6.91 -11.52 -11.93
C LYS A 28 -6.16 -10.28 -11.49
N VAL A 29 -6.64 -9.65 -10.43
CA VAL A 29 -6.14 -8.37 -9.91
C VAL A 29 -5.31 -8.65 -8.67
N LEU A 30 -4.05 -8.19 -8.68
CA LEU A 30 -3.18 -8.22 -7.50
C LEU A 30 -3.07 -6.82 -6.93
N PHE A 31 -3.53 -6.62 -5.70
CA PHE A 31 -3.48 -5.35 -5.02
C PHE A 31 -2.65 -5.46 -3.73
N LEU A 32 -1.46 -4.88 -3.73
CA LEU A 32 -0.59 -4.86 -2.55
C LEU A 32 -0.75 -3.54 -1.81
N ILE A 33 -1.20 -3.62 -0.55
CA ILE A 33 -1.37 -2.47 0.34
C ILE A 33 -0.22 -2.40 1.34
N ARG A 34 0.07 -1.19 1.81
CA ARG A 34 1.11 -0.90 2.81
C ARG A 34 0.53 0.05 3.83
N ASN A 35 0.99 0.01 5.09
CA ASN A 35 0.65 1.03 6.07
C ASN A 35 0.71 2.46 5.44
N PRO A 36 -0.42 3.19 5.39
CA PRO A 36 -0.51 4.50 4.74
C PRO A 36 0.49 5.53 5.29
N ILE A 37 0.86 5.45 6.57
CA ILE A 37 1.87 6.32 7.19
C ILE A 37 3.24 6.09 6.52
N TYR A 38 3.67 4.83 6.40
CA TYR A 38 4.94 4.49 5.76
C TYR A 38 4.92 4.72 4.25
N ARG A 39 3.77 4.51 3.58
CA ARG A 39 3.57 4.85 2.17
C ARG A 39 3.77 6.34 1.93
N ALA A 40 3.07 7.19 2.69
CA ALA A 40 3.16 8.63 2.61
C ALA A 40 4.59 9.13 2.89
N TRP A 41 5.24 8.60 3.92
CA TRP A 41 6.64 8.93 4.21
C TRP A 41 7.58 8.52 3.08
N SER A 42 7.41 7.33 2.50
CA SER A 42 8.19 6.90 1.35
C SER A 42 8.04 7.84 0.17
N HIS A 43 6.83 8.35 -0.07
CA HIS A 43 6.58 9.33 -1.12
C HIS A 43 7.22 10.69 -0.81
N ALA A 44 7.14 11.17 0.44
CA ALA A 44 7.82 12.38 0.87
C ALA A 44 9.35 12.30 0.66
N LYS A 45 9.95 11.16 0.98
CA LYS A 45 11.39 10.91 0.70
C LYS A 45 11.69 10.95 -0.81
N TYR A 46 10.84 10.35 -1.63
CA TYR A 46 11.02 10.41 -3.08
C TYR A 46 10.94 11.85 -3.61
N ASP A 47 9.95 12.61 -3.17
CA ASP A 47 9.77 14.01 -3.54
C ASP A 47 10.91 14.90 -3.02
N TYR A 48 11.49 14.59 -1.85
CA TYR A 48 12.73 15.20 -1.38
C TYR A 48 13.92 14.90 -2.29
N THR A 49 14.12 13.64 -2.69
CA THR A 49 15.21 13.27 -3.61
C THR A 49 15.07 13.86 -5.01
N THR A 50 13.86 14.26 -5.40
CA THR A 50 13.57 14.91 -6.69
C THR A 50 13.42 16.43 -6.57
N GLY A 51 13.70 17.01 -5.39
CA GLY A 51 13.71 18.46 -5.15
C GLY A 51 12.34 19.12 -5.03
N LYS A 52 11.26 18.35 -4.88
CA LYS A 52 9.89 18.85 -4.68
C LYS A 52 9.56 19.13 -3.21
N ILE A 53 10.29 18.51 -2.29
CA ILE A 53 10.29 18.82 -0.86
C ILE A 53 11.69 19.28 -0.50
N SER A 54 11.77 20.37 0.27
CA SER A 54 13.03 20.99 0.66
C SER A 54 13.54 20.50 2.01
N ASP A 55 12.61 20.13 2.91
CA ASP A 55 12.92 19.66 4.26
C ASP A 55 11.93 18.56 4.69
N LEU A 56 12.47 17.39 5.02
CA LEU A 56 11.69 16.23 5.49
C LEU A 56 11.22 16.35 6.94
N GLU A 57 11.76 17.29 7.72
CA GLU A 57 11.30 17.60 9.07
C GLU A 57 10.17 18.65 9.08
N ASN A 58 9.99 19.37 7.97
CA ASN A 58 8.93 20.35 7.81
C ASN A 58 7.55 19.69 7.67
N VAL A 59 6.81 19.64 8.77
CA VAL A 59 5.46 19.06 8.83
C VAL A 59 4.51 19.67 7.81
N ASN A 60 4.59 20.97 7.54
CA ASN A 60 3.68 21.63 6.61
C ASN A 60 3.93 21.21 5.16
N GLU A 61 5.18 20.99 4.77
CA GLU A 61 5.53 20.46 3.44
C GLU A 61 5.00 19.04 3.27
N VAL A 62 5.24 18.17 4.26
CA VAL A 62 4.74 16.79 4.23
C VAL A 62 3.23 16.75 4.23
N LYS A 63 2.57 17.56 5.07
CA LYS A 63 1.09 17.66 5.12
C LYS A 63 0.54 18.11 3.77
N THR A 64 1.10 19.17 3.19
CA THR A 64 0.68 19.68 1.87
C THR A 64 0.87 18.63 0.77
N LEU A 65 1.93 17.82 0.84
CA LEU A 65 2.14 16.72 -0.10
C LEU A 65 1.02 15.69 0.00
N VAL A 66 0.75 15.19 1.21
CA VAL A 66 -0.17 14.06 1.40
C VAL A 66 -1.62 14.48 1.16
N ASP A 67 -1.98 15.73 1.42
CA ASP A 67 -3.33 16.26 1.17
C ASP A 67 -3.63 16.55 -0.31
N LYS A 68 -2.67 16.32 -1.22
CA LYS A 68 -2.95 16.43 -2.66
C LYS A 68 -4.00 15.39 -3.06
N PRO A 69 -5.00 15.73 -3.90
CA PRO A 69 -6.06 14.79 -4.29
C PRO A 69 -5.54 13.45 -4.82
N VAL A 70 -4.48 13.46 -5.64
CA VAL A 70 -3.86 12.23 -6.15
C VAL A 70 -3.21 11.38 -5.06
N GLN A 71 -2.72 11.97 -3.97
CA GLN A 71 -2.12 11.25 -2.86
C GLN A 71 -3.17 10.68 -1.91
N GLU A 72 -4.30 11.38 -1.75
CA GLU A 72 -5.49 10.84 -1.07
C GLU A 72 -5.97 9.59 -1.80
N LEU A 73 -6.23 9.69 -3.11
CA LEU A 73 -6.69 8.55 -3.92
C LEU A 73 -5.72 7.36 -3.87
N ARG A 74 -4.40 7.60 -3.82
CA ARG A 74 -3.38 6.54 -3.69
C ARG A 74 -3.33 5.88 -2.31
N SER A 75 -3.94 6.48 -1.31
CA SER A 75 -4.00 5.95 0.06
C SER A 75 -5.39 5.41 0.41
N ASP A 76 -6.40 5.75 -0.39
CA ASP A 76 -7.79 5.29 -0.23
C ASP A 76 -7.95 3.86 -0.76
N TYR A 77 -7.34 2.93 -0.04
CA TYR A 77 -7.36 1.52 -0.38
C TYR A 77 -8.75 0.89 -0.27
N LEU A 78 -9.62 1.44 0.57
CA LEU A 78 -11.00 0.98 0.67
C LEU A 78 -11.75 1.27 -0.62
N ARG A 79 -11.69 2.51 -1.11
CA ARG A 79 -12.29 2.88 -2.40
C ARG A 79 -11.70 2.02 -3.52
N THR A 80 -10.38 1.89 -3.59
CA THR A 80 -9.74 1.04 -4.61
C THR A 80 -10.26 -0.38 -4.55
N TYR A 81 -10.23 -1.03 -3.38
CA TYR A 81 -10.70 -2.41 -3.24
C TYR A 81 -12.18 -2.55 -3.60
N GLN A 82 -13.04 -1.66 -3.13
CA GLN A 82 -14.48 -1.69 -3.40
C GLN A 82 -14.77 -1.63 -4.89
N ILE A 83 -14.21 -0.64 -5.60
CA ILE A 83 -14.40 -0.50 -7.05
C ILE A 83 -13.99 -1.77 -7.80
N TRP A 84 -12.77 -2.26 -7.53
CA TRP A 84 -12.25 -3.42 -8.24
C TRP A 84 -12.99 -4.71 -7.90
N ALA A 85 -13.37 -4.91 -6.64
CA ALA A 85 -14.13 -6.08 -6.20
C ALA A 85 -15.59 -6.07 -6.65
N GLU A 86 -16.21 -4.89 -6.83
CA GLU A 86 -17.55 -4.76 -7.41
C GLU A 86 -17.55 -5.11 -8.90
N VAL A 87 -16.51 -4.73 -9.64
CA VAL A 87 -16.43 -4.95 -11.09
C VAL A 87 -15.99 -6.38 -11.43
N PHE A 88 -14.95 -6.90 -10.78
CA PHE A 88 -14.39 -8.24 -11.08
C PHE A 88 -14.89 -9.35 -10.16
N GLY A 89 -15.55 -9.01 -9.04
CA GLY A 89 -15.86 -9.97 -7.98
C GLY A 89 -14.67 -10.22 -7.05
N LYS A 90 -14.97 -10.57 -5.80
CA LYS A 90 -13.96 -10.76 -4.74
C LYS A 90 -12.95 -11.87 -5.08
N ASP A 91 -13.38 -12.92 -5.78
CA ASP A 91 -12.54 -14.07 -6.11
C ASP A 91 -11.49 -13.75 -7.20
N GLN A 92 -11.66 -12.64 -7.93
CA GLN A 92 -10.70 -12.14 -8.92
C GLN A 92 -9.82 -11.02 -8.38
N VAL A 93 -9.95 -10.64 -7.11
CA VAL A 93 -9.16 -9.57 -6.47
C VAL A 93 -8.41 -10.12 -5.27
N TYR A 94 -7.11 -10.28 -5.43
CA TYR A 94 -6.20 -10.61 -4.34
C TYR A 94 -5.71 -9.34 -3.64
N VAL A 95 -5.81 -9.29 -2.32
CA VAL A 95 -5.22 -8.24 -1.49
C VAL A 95 -4.08 -8.82 -0.67
N GLY A 96 -2.87 -8.30 -0.89
CA GLY A 96 -1.68 -8.68 -0.13
C GLY A 96 -1.10 -7.50 0.65
N PHE A 97 -0.29 -7.81 1.66
CA PHE A 97 0.36 -6.82 2.51
C PHE A 97 1.84 -6.67 2.11
N TYR A 98 2.29 -5.42 1.94
CA TYR A 98 3.68 -5.10 1.65
C TYR A 98 4.62 -5.62 2.74
N ASP A 99 4.18 -5.65 3.99
CA ASP A 99 4.90 -6.10 5.17
C ASP A 99 5.36 -7.56 5.00
N ARG A 100 4.54 -8.41 4.35
CA ARG A 100 4.92 -9.79 4.03
C ARG A 100 6.07 -9.89 3.04
N ILE A 101 6.29 -8.91 2.17
CA ILE A 101 7.46 -8.90 1.28
C ILE A 101 8.76 -8.90 2.09
N GLU A 102 8.75 -8.29 3.27
CA GLU A 102 9.93 -8.26 4.14
C GLU A 102 10.00 -9.46 5.10
N GLU A 103 8.86 -9.94 5.59
CA GLU A 103 8.78 -10.96 6.63
C GLU A 103 8.71 -12.40 6.10
N ASP A 104 7.91 -12.61 5.06
CA ASP A 104 7.61 -13.92 4.46
C ASP A 104 7.39 -13.78 2.93
N PRO A 105 8.44 -13.40 2.18
CA PRO A 105 8.32 -13.18 0.73
C PRO A 105 7.98 -14.47 -0.01
N GLU A 106 8.48 -15.62 0.45
CA GLU A 106 8.24 -16.91 -0.20
C GLU A 106 6.78 -17.34 -0.01
N GLY A 107 6.23 -17.23 1.20
CA GLY A 107 4.81 -17.53 1.45
C GLY A 107 3.88 -16.58 0.69
N LEU A 108 4.20 -15.29 0.59
CA LEU A 108 3.44 -14.34 -0.22
C LEU A 108 3.45 -14.72 -1.71
N LEU A 109 4.62 -15.09 -2.25
CA LEU A 109 4.75 -15.50 -3.66
C LEU A 109 4.01 -16.81 -3.95
N THR A 110 4.07 -17.78 -3.04
CA THR A 110 3.29 -19.03 -3.14
C THR A 110 1.79 -18.72 -3.19
N GLU A 111 1.29 -17.88 -2.29
CA GLU A 111 -0.13 -17.52 -2.22
C GLU A 111 -0.61 -16.76 -3.47
N ILE A 112 0.20 -15.82 -3.98
CA ILE A 112 -0.07 -15.14 -5.25
C ILE A 112 -0.09 -16.16 -6.40
N GLY A 113 0.84 -17.11 -6.41
CA GLY A 113 0.90 -18.13 -7.44
C GLY A 113 -0.31 -19.07 -7.44
N ASP A 114 -0.77 -19.48 -6.25
CA ASP A 114 -2.00 -20.26 -6.07
C ASP A 114 -3.22 -19.46 -6.53
N PHE A 115 -3.32 -18.19 -6.13
CA PHE A 115 -4.37 -17.28 -6.60
C PHE A 115 -4.37 -17.17 -8.13
N LEU A 116 -3.19 -17.11 -8.76
CA LEU A 116 -3.06 -17.10 -10.22
C LEU A 116 -3.37 -18.45 -10.88
N GLY A 117 -3.41 -19.55 -10.11
CA GLY A 117 -3.67 -20.91 -10.59
C GLY A 117 -2.44 -21.61 -11.16
N ILE A 118 -1.26 -21.29 -10.63
CA ILE A 118 0.02 -21.88 -11.03
C ILE A 118 0.23 -23.16 -10.22
N SER A 119 0.53 -24.29 -10.87
CA SER A 119 0.55 -25.60 -10.19
C SER A 119 1.74 -25.85 -9.24
N SER A 120 2.82 -25.06 -9.35
CA SER A 120 4.04 -25.20 -8.52
C SER A 120 4.70 -23.84 -8.35
N PRO A 121 4.05 -22.88 -7.66
CA PRO A 121 4.52 -21.50 -7.59
C PRO A 121 5.89 -21.36 -6.93
N GLU A 122 6.22 -22.22 -5.96
CA GLU A 122 7.53 -22.31 -5.31
C GLU A 122 8.70 -22.61 -6.27
N SER A 123 8.41 -23.16 -7.45
CA SER A 123 9.44 -23.42 -8.46
C SER A 123 9.81 -22.20 -9.31
N LEU A 124 9.07 -21.09 -9.17
CA LEU A 124 9.24 -19.88 -9.98
C LEU A 124 10.33 -18.94 -9.47
N PHE A 125 10.76 -19.11 -8.22
CA PHE A 125 11.72 -18.22 -7.58
C PHE A 125 12.72 -19.03 -6.76
N SER A 126 13.98 -18.57 -6.75
CA SER A 126 14.95 -19.06 -5.79
C SER A 126 14.88 -18.25 -4.48
N PRO A 127 15.33 -18.80 -3.35
CA PRO A 127 15.48 -18.02 -2.11
C PRO A 127 16.37 -16.79 -2.27
N GLN A 128 17.27 -16.76 -3.26
CA GLN A 128 18.13 -15.60 -3.52
C GLN A 128 17.37 -14.49 -4.24
N ASP A 129 16.41 -14.84 -5.09
CA ASP A 129 15.56 -13.89 -5.79
C ASP A 129 14.55 -13.23 -4.84
N SER A 130 13.96 -14.01 -3.93
CA SER A 130 12.98 -13.53 -2.95
C SER A 130 13.60 -12.56 -1.92
N GLN A 131 14.88 -12.74 -1.59
CA GLN A 131 15.60 -11.91 -0.61
C GLN A 131 16.27 -10.66 -1.22
N ARG A 132 16.25 -10.52 -2.55
CA ARG A 132 16.92 -9.42 -3.24
C ARG A 132 16.10 -8.12 -3.13
N ARG A 133 16.59 -7.16 -2.33
CA ARG A 133 16.02 -5.81 -2.28
C ARG A 133 16.43 -4.97 -3.50
N VAL A 134 15.45 -4.47 -4.24
CA VAL A 134 15.63 -3.53 -5.36
C VAL A 134 14.91 -2.22 -5.00
N ASN A 135 15.48 -1.06 -5.39
CA ASN A 135 14.93 0.26 -5.10
C ASN A 135 14.79 0.61 -3.59
N ALA A 136 15.60 0.00 -2.74
CA ALA A 136 15.63 0.31 -1.31
C ALA A 136 16.11 1.76 -1.10
N SER A 137 15.19 2.63 -0.67
CA SER A 137 15.56 3.96 -0.18
C SER A 137 16.31 3.85 1.14
N LYS A 138 17.20 4.82 1.45
CA LYS A 138 17.85 4.88 2.77
C LYS A 138 16.79 4.84 3.87
N SER A 139 17.03 4.01 4.87
CA SER A 139 16.17 3.89 6.06
C SER A 139 16.36 5.12 6.93
N THR A 140 15.57 6.16 6.66
CA THR A 140 15.49 7.36 7.49
C THR A 140 14.25 7.26 8.37
N LYS A 141 14.45 7.41 9.69
CA LYS A 141 13.35 7.46 10.66
C LYS A 141 12.41 8.62 10.33
N ILE A 142 11.10 8.42 10.53
CA ILE A 142 10.12 9.48 10.40
C ILE A 142 10.32 10.48 11.56
N PRO A 143 10.51 11.77 11.30
CA PRO A 143 10.58 12.80 12.35
C PRO A 143 9.32 12.78 13.22
N LYS A 144 9.46 13.02 14.53
CA LYS A 144 8.38 12.81 15.50
C LYS A 144 7.10 13.57 15.14
N GLN A 145 7.23 14.85 14.79
CA GLN A 145 6.07 15.69 14.47
C GLN A 145 5.41 15.28 13.14
N VAL A 146 6.22 14.86 12.16
CA VAL A 146 5.71 14.31 10.89
C VAL A 146 4.96 13.01 11.14
N ARG A 147 5.52 12.10 11.94
CA ARG A 147 4.86 10.83 12.30
C ARG A 147 3.52 11.08 13.00
N LEU A 148 3.48 12.03 13.93
CA LEU A 148 2.23 12.42 14.60
C LEU A 148 1.21 13.02 13.62
N CYS A 149 1.65 13.85 12.66
CA CYS A 149 0.80 14.40 11.62
C CYS A 149 0.20 13.30 10.74
N LEU A 150 1.01 12.35 10.27
CA LEU A 150 0.56 11.23 9.43
C LEU A 150 -0.35 10.27 10.20
N ALA A 151 -0.04 9.97 11.47
CA ALA A 151 -0.90 9.16 12.32
C ALA A 151 -2.29 9.80 12.45
N ARG A 152 -2.38 11.10 12.78
CA ARG A 152 -3.65 11.82 12.85
C ARG A 152 -4.46 11.76 11.56
N LYS A 153 -3.78 11.82 10.41
CA LYS A 153 -4.41 11.77 9.10
C LYS A 153 -5.02 10.39 8.81
N TYR A 154 -4.25 9.32 9.01
CA TYR A 154 -4.61 7.99 8.50
C TYR A 154 -5.26 7.07 9.55
N THR A 155 -5.46 7.50 10.80
CA THR A 155 -5.99 6.61 11.85
C THR A 155 -7.37 6.04 11.51
N GLU A 156 -8.28 6.85 10.96
CA GLU A 156 -9.62 6.36 10.63
C GLU A 156 -9.59 5.40 9.43
N ASP A 157 -8.79 5.71 8.40
CA ASP A 157 -8.55 4.79 7.27
C ASP A 157 -7.96 3.46 7.76
N LEU A 158 -6.99 3.51 8.68
CA LEU A 158 -6.37 2.33 9.27
C LEU A 158 -7.38 1.46 10.01
N LYS A 159 -8.29 2.06 10.79
CA LYS A 159 -9.36 1.31 11.46
C LYS A 159 -10.31 0.65 10.46
N ALA A 160 -10.66 1.35 9.39
CA ALA A 160 -11.49 0.79 8.33
C ALA A 160 -10.79 -0.36 7.59
N LEU A 161 -9.47 -0.28 7.38
CA LEU A 161 -8.66 -1.38 6.86
C LEU A 161 -8.58 -2.56 7.82
N GLN A 162 -8.46 -2.31 9.12
CA GLN A 162 -8.48 -3.36 10.14
C GLN A 162 -9.81 -4.10 10.13
N GLU A 163 -10.93 -3.39 10.06
CA GLU A 163 -12.26 -4.01 10.01
C GLU A 163 -12.42 -4.90 8.76
N LEU A 164 -11.89 -4.46 7.62
CA LEU A 164 -12.04 -5.16 6.35
C LEU A 164 -11.06 -6.33 6.16
N PHE A 165 -9.80 -6.16 6.57
CA PHE A 165 -8.71 -7.10 6.26
C PHE A 165 -8.05 -7.74 7.49
N GLY A 166 -8.18 -7.15 8.68
CA GLY A 166 -7.49 -7.60 9.89
C GLY A 166 -5.96 -7.70 9.70
N SER A 167 -5.34 -8.72 10.30
CA SER A 167 -3.91 -9.05 10.10
C SER A 167 -2.99 -7.85 10.35
N TYR A 168 -2.07 -7.54 9.45
CA TYR A 168 -1.15 -6.39 9.53
C TYR A 168 -1.85 -5.05 9.75
N ALA A 169 -3.10 -4.87 9.30
CA ALA A 169 -3.82 -3.62 9.54
C ALA A 169 -4.11 -3.39 11.04
N GLU A 170 -4.27 -4.46 11.84
CA GLU A 170 -4.38 -4.36 13.30
C GLU A 170 -3.09 -3.82 13.92
N GLU A 171 -1.93 -4.32 13.48
CA GLU A 171 -0.64 -3.82 13.94
C GLU A 171 -0.43 -2.35 13.56
N TRP A 172 -0.86 -1.96 12.37
CA TRP A 172 -0.78 -0.58 11.92
C TRP A 172 -1.65 0.36 12.74
N VAL A 173 -2.88 -0.06 13.11
CA VAL A 173 -3.77 0.69 14.01
C VAL A 173 -3.11 0.86 15.38
N ASN A 174 -2.62 -0.23 15.97
CA ASN A 174 -1.94 -0.21 17.27
C ASN A 174 -0.74 0.75 17.27
N GLU A 175 0.05 0.76 16.19
CA GLU A 175 1.17 1.67 16.02
C GLU A 175 0.70 3.14 15.96
N ALA A 176 -0.32 3.43 15.16
CA ALA A 176 -0.86 4.78 15.01
C ALA A 176 -1.43 5.31 16.33
N GLU A 177 -2.21 4.51 17.05
CA GLU A 177 -2.78 4.89 18.35
C GLU A 177 -1.69 5.14 19.41
N ALA A 178 -0.64 4.32 19.43
CA ALA A 178 0.50 4.54 20.31
C ALA A 178 1.22 5.88 20.01
N VAL A 179 1.35 6.25 18.74
CA VAL A 179 1.91 7.56 18.34
C VAL A 179 1.01 8.70 18.82
N LEU A 180 -0.32 8.58 18.64
CA LEU A 180 -1.28 9.59 19.07
C LEU A 180 -1.30 9.77 20.59
N ALA A 181 -1.32 8.68 21.36
CA ALA A 181 -1.34 8.71 22.82
C ALA A 181 -0.09 9.39 23.41
N ASN A 182 1.08 9.18 22.79
CA ASN A 182 2.34 9.81 23.21
C ASN A 182 2.45 11.28 22.75
N GLY A 183 1.76 11.66 21.68
CA GLY A 183 1.71 13.04 21.17
C GLY A 183 0.81 13.97 21.97
N SER A 184 -0.23 13.44 22.63
CA SER A 184 -1.17 14.21 23.47
C SER A 184 -0.64 14.55 24.87
N ARG A 185 0.54 14.05 25.25
CA ARG A 185 1.19 14.25 26.56
C ARG A 185 2.27 15.34 26.56
N GLN A 186 2.44 16.08 25.47
CA GLN A 186 3.38 17.20 25.32
C GLN A 186 2.64 18.50 25.04
#